data_AF-A0A1Q8A912-F1
#
_entry.id   AF-A0A1Q8A912-F1
#
_cell.length_a   1.000
_cell.length_b   1.000
_cell.length_c   1.000
_cell.angle_alpha   90.00
_cell.angle_beta   90.00
_cell.angle_gamma   90.00
#
_symmetry.space_group_name_H-M   'P 1'
#
loop_
_entity.id
_entity.type
_entity.pdbx_description
1 polymer ?
#
loop_
_entity_poly.entity_id
_entity_poly.type
_entity_poly.pdbx_seq_one_letter_code
_entity_poly.pdbx_strand_id
1 'polypeptide(L)'
;GAFTIRGSYLSNASFVGNTGGAEEGIELDHLSSLLISQNQFFGHESIHVESCADTTIDSNNASAHDDGVYIANCDNIQVSNNDASNIAYGPGIYLVDSDGITITSNILSNNPEGIRLVDHSTGNYITTNTISNNQCGIRTDSTSTPDQNYVADNTLTGNTQDYCTFAVQSPWPMSHQNAQHTGLSPFPGPTAPVLKWSFQTSGQVEAAPAVGNGIIYVGSTDGNLYALNLQGQLIWKLQTPSPIRTTPAIGSDGTIYLASSIQNSSGRPEGILYAISPAGRVIWNVTLANFQGYDSLSSPTIGSDGTIYTSDVGFRTIAVNPDGTLRWVLQTGGEVFDSPAVGQDGTLYVATDDDNPSPTVVCGQCVAALNPDGTVKWSLRPGGGFGFPAVGSDGTVYVDGVAVSSNGTLEWQGRPFVSPSIGTDGTIYGTGNQGLFAINQDGSTRWRFPTETEGGSGNPCCSYDVVQESSVAIGSNGILYFGDWFDHYCSCAPEPSGYGNATLYAVNPDGTQAWNFVIQPTIACSTSSCQQTLSLSDPAIGSDGTVYIGSGDGNLYAIGQA
;
A
#
# COMPACT_ATOMS: atom_id res chain seq x y z
N GLY A 1 30.19 13.01 23.11
CA GLY A 1 29.55 12.01 23.99
C GLY A 1 28.08 12.29 23.96
N ALA A 2 27.28 11.34 23.46
CA ALA A 2 25.83 11.31 23.34
C ALA A 2 25.10 12.56 23.89
N PHE A 3 24.94 13.57 23.05
CA PHE A 3 24.07 14.70 23.33
C PHE A 3 23.34 15.06 22.04
N THR A 4 22.10 15.51 22.21
CA THR A 4 21.26 16.07 21.15
C THR A 4 21.09 17.55 21.44
N ILE A 5 21.22 18.39 20.42
CA ILE A 5 20.89 19.81 20.55
C ILE A 5 19.44 19.98 20.10
N ARG A 6 18.56 20.28 21.06
CA ARG A 6 17.15 20.62 20.79
C ARG A 6 16.88 22.08 21.09
N GLY A 7 16.16 22.78 20.22
CA GLY A 7 15.79 24.16 20.47
C GLY A 7 14.73 24.68 19.51
N SER A 8 13.92 25.61 20.01
CA SER A 8 12.90 26.29 19.21
C SER A 8 13.01 27.80 19.36
N TYR A 9 12.59 28.55 18.35
CA TYR A 9 12.59 30.03 18.36
C TYR A 9 13.99 30.64 18.54
N LEU A 10 14.99 30.00 17.92
CA LEU A 10 16.39 30.44 17.99
C LEU A 10 16.71 31.39 16.85
N SER A 11 17.47 32.45 17.17
CA SER A 11 18.02 33.33 16.14
C SER A 11 19.43 33.79 16.47
N ASN A 12 20.22 34.07 15.43
CA ASN A 12 21.59 34.58 15.56
C ASN A 12 22.51 33.69 16.42
N ALA A 13 22.43 32.38 16.22
CA ALA A 13 23.22 31.41 16.96
C ALA A 13 24.14 30.61 16.03
N SER A 14 25.20 30.04 16.62
CA SER A 14 26.16 29.21 15.89
C SER A 14 26.46 27.93 16.65
N PHE A 15 26.31 26.80 15.97
CA PHE A 15 26.61 25.46 16.47
C PHE A 15 27.84 24.95 15.72
N VAL A 16 29.01 25.10 16.34
CA VAL A 16 30.29 24.85 15.67
C VAL A 16 31.18 23.87 16.44
N GLY A 17 31.75 22.90 15.74
CA GLY A 17 32.78 22.01 16.30
C GLY A 17 32.25 20.95 17.26
N ASN A 18 30.96 20.61 17.17
CA ASN A 18 30.34 19.62 18.05
C ASN A 18 30.68 18.20 17.60
N THR A 19 30.72 17.26 18.54
CA THR A 19 30.92 15.83 18.25
C THR A 19 30.00 15.00 19.14
N GLY A 20 28.99 14.37 18.55
CA GLY A 20 27.92 13.75 19.32
C GLY A 20 26.84 13.08 18.46
N GLY A 21 25.70 12.83 19.08
CA GLY A 21 24.61 12.02 18.54
C GLY A 21 24.47 10.68 19.29
N ALA A 22 23.21 10.36 19.60
CA ALA A 22 22.79 9.19 20.36
C ALA A 22 21.56 8.57 19.69
N GLU A 23 20.43 9.29 19.77
CA GLU A 23 19.27 9.12 18.88
C GLU A 23 19.34 10.19 17.79
N GLU A 24 19.36 11.49 18.13
CA GLU A 24 19.51 12.59 17.14
C GLU A 24 20.75 13.45 17.39
N GLY A 25 21.28 14.09 16.34
CA GLY A 25 22.40 15.05 16.40
C GLY A 25 21.93 16.46 16.78
N ILE A 26 21.37 17.19 15.82
CA ILE A 26 20.75 18.51 15.97
C ILE A 26 19.30 18.42 15.53
N GLU A 27 18.38 18.94 16.33
CA GLU A 27 16.95 19.04 16.00
C GLU A 27 16.47 20.43 16.41
N LEU A 28 16.21 21.29 15.42
CA LEU A 28 15.88 22.69 15.65
C LEU A 28 14.63 23.06 14.87
N ASP A 29 13.75 23.86 15.48
CA ASP A 29 12.47 24.28 14.88
C ASP A 29 12.21 25.78 15.10
N HIS A 30 11.49 26.45 14.20
CA HIS A 30 11.20 27.89 14.24
C HIS A 30 12.47 28.75 14.35
N LEU A 31 13.27 28.84 13.30
CA LEU A 31 14.64 29.37 13.37
C LEU A 31 14.89 30.50 12.37
N SER A 32 15.84 31.38 12.67
CA SER A 32 16.35 32.33 11.68
C SER A 32 17.82 32.71 11.90
N SER A 33 18.62 32.88 10.85
CA SER A 33 20.00 33.41 10.99
C SER A 33 20.92 32.49 11.82
N LEU A 34 20.96 31.20 11.48
CA LEU A 34 21.82 30.21 12.15
C LEU A 34 23.04 29.82 11.32
N LEU A 35 24.10 29.41 12.01
CA LEU A 35 25.25 28.72 11.42
C LEU A 35 25.48 27.37 12.09
N ILE A 36 25.37 26.28 11.34
CA ILE A 36 25.69 24.92 11.78
C ILE A 36 26.92 24.47 11.00
N SER A 37 28.09 24.38 11.65
CA SER A 37 29.33 24.11 10.92
C SER A 37 30.37 23.28 11.65
N GLN A 38 31.18 22.52 10.91
CA GLN A 38 32.31 21.75 11.46
C GLN A 38 31.90 20.72 12.52
N ASN A 39 30.65 20.26 12.48
CA ASN A 39 30.15 19.28 13.41
C ASN A 39 30.40 17.85 12.91
N GLN A 40 30.43 16.90 13.83
CA GLN A 40 30.57 15.48 13.59
C GLN A 40 29.42 14.76 14.32
N PHE A 41 28.37 14.42 13.58
CA PHE A 41 27.17 13.78 14.14
C PHE A 41 27.05 12.33 13.69
N PHE A 42 26.54 11.50 14.60
CA PHE A 42 26.29 10.08 14.42
C PHE A 42 25.03 9.71 15.21
N GLY A 43 23.98 9.24 14.54
CA GLY A 43 22.64 9.01 15.12
C GLY A 43 21.64 8.51 14.09
N HIS A 44 20.34 8.59 14.36
CA HIS A 44 19.24 8.39 13.40
C HIS A 44 19.18 9.55 12.41
N GLU A 45 19.00 10.79 12.86
CA GLU A 45 19.12 12.01 12.07
C GLU A 45 20.31 12.85 12.56
N SER A 46 21.16 13.32 11.64
CA SER A 46 22.34 14.12 12.01
C SER A 46 22.01 15.59 12.22
N ILE A 47 21.33 16.22 11.26
CA ILE A 47 20.91 17.62 11.31
C ILE A 47 19.48 17.73 10.81
N HIS A 48 18.56 18.07 11.70
CA HIS A 48 17.16 18.36 11.40
C HIS A 48 16.90 19.84 11.67
N VAL A 49 16.43 20.55 10.65
CA VAL A 49 15.92 21.92 10.78
C VAL A 49 14.51 22.03 10.20
N GLU A 50 13.60 22.64 10.95
CA GLU A 50 12.21 22.83 10.55
C GLU A 50 11.78 24.30 10.77
N SER A 51 10.81 24.76 9.97
CA SER A 51 10.21 26.11 10.07
C SER A 51 11.27 27.21 10.13
N CYS A 52 12.22 27.20 9.20
CA CYS A 52 13.48 27.93 9.32
C CYS A 52 13.77 28.90 8.17
N ALA A 53 14.54 29.95 8.46
CA ALA A 53 15.00 30.89 7.45
C ALA A 53 16.47 31.30 7.63
N ASP A 54 17.09 31.81 6.57
CA ASP A 54 18.41 32.48 6.59
C ASP A 54 19.50 31.67 7.30
N THR A 55 19.56 30.36 7.09
CA THR A 55 20.46 29.45 7.84
C THR A 55 21.53 28.86 6.94
N THR A 56 22.73 28.67 7.48
CA THR A 56 23.85 28.02 6.79
C THR A 56 24.24 26.72 7.50
N ILE A 57 24.22 25.61 6.77
CA ILE A 57 24.66 24.28 7.18
C ILE A 57 25.91 23.95 6.36
N ASP A 58 27.09 24.14 6.94
CA ASP A 58 28.35 24.08 6.19
C ASP A 58 29.44 23.21 6.83
N SER A 59 30.14 22.39 6.05
CA SER A 59 31.32 21.65 6.50
C SER A 59 31.06 20.68 7.66
N ASN A 60 29.89 20.01 7.68
CA ASN A 60 29.55 19.00 8.68
C ASN A 60 29.80 17.58 8.16
N ASN A 61 30.09 16.66 9.07
CA ASN A 61 29.91 15.23 8.83
C ASN A 61 28.56 14.82 9.43
N ALA A 62 27.61 14.51 8.56
CA ALA A 62 26.22 14.17 8.84
C ALA A 62 25.93 12.72 8.41
N SER A 63 26.80 11.79 8.81
CA SER A 63 26.67 10.35 8.52
C SER A 63 25.76 9.67 9.54
N ALA A 64 24.45 9.86 9.38
CA ALA A 64 23.41 9.29 10.23
C ALA A 64 22.95 7.89 9.75
N HIS A 65 21.94 7.32 10.40
CA HIS A 65 21.36 6.02 10.08
C HIS A 65 20.10 6.14 9.22
N ASP A 66 19.29 7.17 9.50
CA ASP A 66 18.03 7.47 8.82
C ASP A 66 18.24 8.63 7.86
N ASP A 67 18.48 9.87 8.33
CA ASP A 67 18.67 11.05 7.45
C ASP A 67 19.93 11.86 7.80
N GLY A 68 20.66 12.31 6.77
CA GLY A 68 21.85 13.13 6.96
C GLY A 68 21.51 14.56 7.36
N VAL A 69 20.99 15.33 6.40
CA VAL A 69 20.49 16.69 6.60
C VAL A 69 19.02 16.73 6.20
N TYR A 70 18.13 16.89 7.17
CA TYR A 70 16.68 17.03 6.99
C TYR A 70 16.26 18.50 7.12
N ILE A 71 15.52 18.99 6.13
CA ILE A 71 15.05 20.38 6.02
C ILE A 71 13.57 20.37 5.67
N ALA A 72 12.73 20.94 6.53
CA ALA A 72 11.29 21.03 6.30
C ALA A 72 10.74 22.44 6.54
N ASN A 73 9.80 22.89 5.70
CA ASN A 73 9.13 24.19 5.85
C ASN A 73 10.12 25.37 5.96
N CYS A 74 11.20 25.35 5.17
CA CYS A 74 12.27 26.35 5.27
C CYS A 74 12.48 27.15 3.99
N ASP A 75 12.97 28.38 4.17
CA ASP A 75 13.31 29.30 3.08
C ASP A 75 14.74 29.84 3.20
N ASN A 76 15.41 30.08 2.07
CA ASN A 76 16.72 30.75 2.03
C ASN A 76 17.79 30.09 2.92
N ILE A 77 17.99 28.79 2.71
CA ILE A 77 19.00 27.98 3.42
C ILE A 77 20.16 27.67 2.50
N GLN A 78 21.39 27.72 3.03
CA GLN A 78 22.58 27.26 2.32
C GLN A 78 23.10 25.97 2.95
N VAL A 79 23.19 24.90 2.16
CA VAL A 79 23.70 23.58 2.56
C VAL A 79 24.96 23.28 1.74
N SER A 80 26.14 23.41 2.35
CA SER A 80 27.40 23.26 1.61
C SER A 80 28.50 22.46 2.29
N ASN A 81 29.35 21.82 1.49
CA ASN A 81 30.56 21.14 1.98
C ASN A 81 30.31 20.05 3.05
N ASN A 82 29.10 19.51 3.14
CA ASN A 82 28.78 18.45 4.10
C ASN A 82 29.11 17.08 3.50
N ASP A 83 29.54 16.16 4.36
CA ASP A 83 29.61 14.72 4.06
C ASP A 83 28.41 14.03 4.71
N ALA A 84 27.44 13.61 3.91
CA ALA A 84 26.24 12.88 4.34
C ALA A 84 26.18 11.53 3.62
N SER A 85 27.17 10.70 3.94
CA SER A 85 27.40 9.38 3.34
C SER A 85 27.18 8.25 4.35
N ASN A 86 27.01 7.03 3.83
CA ASN A 86 26.87 5.77 4.56
C ASN A 86 25.63 5.72 5.46
N ILE A 87 24.52 6.24 4.93
CA ILE A 87 23.21 6.27 5.59
C ILE A 87 22.41 5.04 5.16
N ALA A 88 21.84 4.31 6.13
CA ALA A 88 21.25 3.00 5.85
C ALA A 88 19.83 3.09 5.28
N TYR A 89 19.00 4.04 5.74
CA TYR A 89 17.56 4.00 5.49
C TYR A 89 16.96 5.22 4.81
N GLY A 90 17.63 6.36 4.78
CA GLY A 90 17.12 7.56 4.14
C GLY A 90 18.18 8.33 3.34
N PRO A 91 17.80 9.49 2.80
CA PRO A 91 18.66 10.34 2.00
C PRO A 91 19.84 10.96 2.75
N GLY A 92 20.89 11.28 1.99
CA GLY A 92 21.95 12.16 2.46
C GLY A 92 21.44 13.57 2.78
N ILE A 93 20.58 14.13 1.91
CA ILE A 93 19.90 15.41 2.14
C ILE A 93 18.42 15.26 1.78
N TYR A 94 17.52 15.61 2.69
CA TYR A 94 16.06 15.55 2.52
C TYR A 94 15.43 16.94 2.62
N LEU A 95 14.71 17.36 1.59
CA LEU A 95 13.88 18.55 1.55
C LEU A 95 12.39 18.19 1.49
N VAL A 96 11.61 18.84 2.34
CA VAL A 96 10.14 18.75 2.42
C VAL A 96 9.57 20.16 2.45
N ASP A 97 8.65 20.50 1.54
CA ASP A 97 7.98 21.82 1.47
C ASP A 97 8.93 23.01 1.73
N SER A 98 10.07 23.03 1.02
CA SER A 98 11.13 24.02 1.24
C SER A 98 11.62 24.62 -0.08
N ASP A 99 11.70 25.95 -0.11
CA ASP A 99 11.99 26.72 -1.30
C ASP A 99 13.27 27.58 -1.14
N GLY A 100 13.91 27.91 -2.26
CA GLY A 100 15.08 28.80 -2.26
C GLY A 100 16.30 28.25 -1.52
N ILE A 101 16.40 26.93 -1.39
CA ILE A 101 17.51 26.22 -0.76
C ILE A 101 18.67 26.09 -1.76
N THR A 102 19.88 26.45 -1.34
CA THR A 102 21.11 26.25 -2.13
C THR A 102 21.88 25.06 -1.58
N ILE A 103 21.95 23.97 -2.35
CA ILE A 103 22.65 22.73 -2.00
C ILE A 103 23.88 22.59 -2.89
N THR A 104 25.07 22.80 -2.32
CA THR A 104 26.31 22.83 -3.12
C THR A 104 27.52 22.17 -2.49
N SER A 105 28.31 21.48 -3.31
CA SER A 105 29.62 20.95 -2.89
C SER A 105 29.55 19.92 -1.76
N ASN A 106 28.43 19.21 -1.61
CA ASN A 106 28.27 18.12 -0.64
C ASN A 106 28.76 16.78 -1.22
N ILE A 107 29.10 15.84 -0.35
CA ILE A 107 29.46 14.45 -0.67
C ILE A 107 28.37 13.53 -0.12
N LEU A 108 27.76 12.73 -0.99
CA LEU A 108 26.56 11.94 -0.70
C LEU A 108 26.74 10.54 -1.28
N SER A 109 27.16 9.57 -0.46
CA SER A 109 27.51 8.25 -0.98
C SER A 109 27.08 7.07 -0.14
N ASN A 110 26.77 5.94 -0.79
CA ASN A 110 26.33 4.70 -0.14
C ASN A 110 25.04 4.85 0.69
N ASN A 111 24.08 5.61 0.16
CA ASN A 111 22.76 5.82 0.75
C ASN A 111 21.66 5.18 -0.12
N PRO A 112 20.45 4.92 0.40
CA PRO A 112 19.27 4.72 -0.45
C PRO A 112 19.12 5.86 -1.46
N GLU A 113 19.27 7.10 -1.01
CA GLU A 113 19.10 8.29 -1.85
C GLU A 113 20.20 9.34 -1.57
N GLY A 114 20.69 10.02 -2.60
CA GLY A 114 21.63 11.12 -2.44
C GLY A 114 20.94 12.37 -1.92
N ILE A 115 20.08 12.96 -2.76
CA ILE A 115 19.25 14.13 -2.42
C ILE A 115 17.78 13.77 -2.70
N ARG A 116 16.87 14.05 -1.77
CA ARG A 116 15.43 13.85 -1.92
C ARG A 116 14.68 15.18 -1.78
N LEU A 117 13.76 15.47 -2.71
CA LEU A 117 12.87 16.63 -2.69
C LEU A 117 11.41 16.19 -2.82
N VAL A 118 10.55 16.61 -1.90
CA VAL A 118 9.11 16.29 -1.92
C VAL A 118 8.25 17.49 -1.48
N ASP A 119 6.94 17.36 -1.66
CA ASP A 119 5.92 18.25 -1.11
C ASP A 119 6.09 19.72 -1.53
N HIS A 120 6.15 19.98 -2.84
CA HIS A 120 6.30 21.32 -3.43
C HIS A 120 7.63 22.03 -3.12
N SER A 121 8.71 21.27 -2.88
CA SER A 121 10.05 21.84 -2.76
C SER A 121 10.56 22.33 -4.13
N THR A 122 10.39 23.62 -4.41
CA THR A 122 10.66 24.25 -5.70
C THR A 122 11.63 25.43 -5.62
N GLY A 123 12.15 25.89 -6.75
CA GLY A 123 13.07 27.04 -6.80
C GLY A 123 14.41 26.81 -6.09
N ASN A 124 14.78 25.56 -5.83
CA ASN A 124 16.02 25.19 -5.15
C ASN A 124 17.20 25.10 -6.14
N TYR A 125 18.42 25.36 -5.66
CA TYR A 125 19.66 25.35 -6.47
C TYR A 125 20.56 24.21 -6.03
N ILE A 126 20.62 23.14 -6.82
CA ILE A 126 21.38 21.92 -6.53
C ILE A 126 22.56 21.83 -7.49
N THR A 127 23.75 22.20 -7.02
CA THR A 127 24.92 22.32 -7.89
C THR A 127 26.20 21.76 -7.29
N THR A 128 27.10 21.25 -8.14
CA THR A 128 28.46 20.85 -7.73
C THR A 128 28.57 19.82 -6.61
N ASN A 129 27.52 19.03 -6.35
CA ASN A 129 27.56 17.94 -5.38
C ASN A 129 28.20 16.69 -5.99
N THR A 130 28.84 15.85 -5.17
CA THR A 130 29.34 14.53 -5.55
C THR A 130 28.42 13.47 -4.97
N ILE A 131 27.64 12.80 -5.82
CA ILE A 131 26.61 11.84 -5.43
C ILE A 131 26.92 10.49 -6.06
N SER A 132 27.27 9.50 -5.23
CA SER A 132 27.80 8.24 -5.76
C SER A 132 27.40 6.97 -5.00
N ASN A 133 27.24 5.86 -5.73
CA ASN A 133 26.91 4.55 -5.16
C ASN A 133 25.60 4.51 -4.36
N ASN A 134 24.61 5.32 -4.75
CA ASN A 134 23.28 5.33 -4.13
C ASN A 134 22.28 4.52 -4.96
N GLN A 135 21.13 4.12 -4.38
CA GLN A 135 20.06 3.57 -5.22
C GLN A 135 19.50 4.67 -6.13
N CYS A 136 19.31 5.86 -5.59
CA CYS A 136 18.98 7.06 -6.34
C CYS A 136 19.99 8.19 -6.11
N GLY A 137 20.44 8.87 -7.16
CA GLY A 137 21.24 10.09 -7.05
C GLY A 137 20.41 11.25 -6.52
N ILE A 138 19.52 11.79 -7.36
CA ILE A 138 18.59 12.86 -7.00
C ILE A 138 17.16 12.37 -7.20
N ARG A 139 16.38 12.35 -6.13
CA ARG A 139 14.98 11.94 -6.11
C ARG A 139 14.04 13.14 -5.96
N THR A 140 13.02 13.23 -6.79
CA THR A 140 11.96 14.24 -6.70
C THR A 140 10.59 13.58 -6.68
N ASP A 141 9.57 14.26 -6.16
CA ASP A 141 8.18 13.85 -6.39
C ASP A 141 7.54 14.51 -7.62
N SER A 142 6.22 14.32 -7.81
CA SER A 142 5.46 14.93 -8.90
C SER A 142 5.24 16.44 -8.70
N THR A 143 5.49 16.96 -7.50
CA THR A 143 5.26 18.36 -7.12
C THR A 143 6.56 19.18 -7.03
N SER A 144 7.71 18.50 -6.98
CA SER A 144 9.06 19.04 -6.74
C SER A 144 10.03 18.67 -7.87
N THR A 145 9.53 18.55 -9.10
CA THR A 145 10.26 18.00 -10.25
C THR A 145 11.59 18.73 -10.51
N PRO A 146 12.55 18.10 -11.20
CA PRO A 146 13.80 18.76 -11.55
C PRO A 146 13.59 20.01 -12.40
N ASP A 147 12.51 20.11 -13.18
CA ASP A 147 12.21 21.30 -13.99
C ASP A 147 11.74 22.51 -13.15
N GLN A 148 11.28 22.25 -11.92
CA GLN A 148 10.92 23.28 -10.95
C GLN A 148 12.11 23.69 -10.07
N ASN A 149 13.26 23.04 -10.22
CA ASN A 149 14.48 23.27 -9.46
C ASN A 149 15.67 23.51 -10.40
N TYR A 150 16.71 24.22 -9.98
CA TYR A 150 17.92 24.39 -10.78
C TYR A 150 18.94 23.31 -10.42
N VAL A 151 19.03 22.27 -11.25
CA VAL A 151 19.94 21.14 -11.05
C VAL A 151 21.02 21.12 -12.14
N ALA A 152 22.27 21.43 -11.77
CA ALA A 152 23.37 21.51 -12.72
C ALA A 152 24.72 21.12 -12.10
N ASP A 153 25.68 20.71 -12.92
CA ASP A 153 27.09 20.51 -12.50
C ASP A 153 27.32 19.52 -11.34
N ASN A 154 26.37 18.63 -11.05
CA ASN A 154 26.55 17.57 -10.06
C ASN A 154 27.32 16.39 -10.68
N THR A 155 28.23 15.79 -9.91
CA THR A 155 28.94 14.57 -10.29
C THR A 155 28.14 13.37 -9.79
N LEU A 156 27.43 12.70 -10.70
CA LEU A 156 26.63 11.50 -10.42
C LEU A 156 27.38 10.27 -10.92
N THR A 157 27.81 9.36 -10.04
CA THR A 157 28.62 8.19 -10.45
C THR A 157 28.29 6.94 -9.65
N GLY A 158 28.09 5.81 -10.34
CA GLY A 158 27.84 4.53 -9.68
C GLY A 158 26.49 4.40 -8.96
N ASN A 159 25.58 5.37 -9.12
CA ASN A 159 24.20 5.25 -8.65
C ASN A 159 23.43 4.22 -9.50
N THR A 160 22.45 3.53 -8.93
CA THR A 160 21.56 2.65 -9.73
C THR A 160 20.74 3.48 -10.71
N GLN A 161 20.23 4.63 -10.26
CA GLN A 161 19.63 5.66 -11.11
C GLN A 161 20.15 7.04 -10.67
N ASP A 162 20.52 7.88 -11.64
CA ASP A 162 21.04 9.21 -11.37
C ASP A 162 19.94 10.22 -11.00
N TYR A 163 18.78 10.10 -11.65
CA TYR A 163 17.59 10.90 -11.39
C TYR A 163 16.38 10.00 -11.26
N CYS A 164 15.65 10.12 -10.16
CA CYS A 164 14.42 9.39 -9.90
C CYS A 164 13.30 10.41 -9.69
N THR A 165 12.22 10.31 -10.44
CA THR A 165 10.98 11.02 -10.12
C THR A 165 10.11 10.09 -9.26
N PHE A 166 9.06 10.60 -8.61
CA PHE A 166 7.91 9.79 -8.23
C PHE A 166 7.17 9.34 -9.50
N ALA A 167 7.88 8.64 -10.38
CA ALA A 167 7.30 7.62 -11.22
C ALA A 167 7.35 6.33 -10.39
N VAL A 168 6.31 6.12 -9.59
CA VAL A 168 5.81 4.83 -9.11
C VAL A 168 6.93 3.82 -8.71
N GLN A 169 7.62 4.07 -7.61
CA GLN A 169 8.33 3.00 -6.89
C GLN A 169 7.39 2.22 -5.96
N SER A 170 6.09 2.48 -6.02
CA SER A 170 5.03 1.63 -5.47
C SER A 170 4.48 0.76 -6.59
N PRO A 171 5.11 -0.40 -6.89
CA PRO A 171 4.58 -1.32 -7.89
C PRO A 171 3.15 -1.79 -7.52
N TRP A 172 2.81 -1.78 -6.22
CA TRP A 172 1.53 -2.23 -5.68
C TRP A 172 1.12 -1.47 -4.40
N PRO A 173 0.80 -0.17 -4.46
CA PRO A 173 0.60 0.67 -3.27
C PRO A 173 -0.61 0.29 -2.41
N MET A 174 -1.62 -0.38 -2.93
CA MET A 174 -2.87 -0.66 -2.23
C MET A 174 -3.58 -1.89 -2.82
N SER A 175 -4.73 -2.26 -2.26
CA SER A 175 -5.60 -3.32 -2.80
C SER A 175 -5.78 -3.19 -4.31
N HIS A 176 -5.71 -4.31 -5.04
CA HIS A 176 -5.88 -4.34 -6.50
C HIS A 176 -5.00 -3.32 -7.25
N GLN A 177 -3.78 -3.10 -6.75
CA GLN A 177 -2.72 -2.28 -7.34
C GLN A 177 -2.90 -0.77 -7.27
N ASN A 178 -4.08 -0.21 -7.52
CA ASN A 178 -4.31 1.24 -7.56
C ASN A 178 -5.71 1.63 -7.13
N ALA A 179 -5.98 2.94 -7.05
CA ALA A 179 -7.26 3.45 -6.59
C ALA A 179 -8.44 3.02 -7.49
N GLN A 180 -8.20 2.71 -8.76
CA GLN A 180 -9.21 2.18 -9.68
C GLN A 180 -9.43 0.66 -9.54
N HIS A 181 -8.62 -0.03 -8.73
CA HIS A 181 -8.62 -1.48 -8.54
C HIS A 181 -8.42 -2.28 -9.83
N THR A 182 -7.54 -1.81 -10.72
CA THR A 182 -7.33 -2.49 -12.01
C THR A 182 -6.59 -3.83 -11.89
N GLY A 183 -5.84 -4.07 -10.80
CA GLY A 183 -4.95 -5.22 -10.66
C GLY A 183 -3.72 -5.20 -11.58
N LEU A 184 -3.48 -4.11 -12.31
CA LEU A 184 -2.47 -4.03 -13.36
C LEU A 184 -1.12 -3.49 -12.85
N SER A 185 -0.10 -4.34 -12.81
CA SER A 185 1.27 -3.93 -12.48
C SER A 185 1.98 -3.29 -13.67
N PRO A 186 2.77 -2.22 -13.46
CA PRO A 186 3.72 -1.74 -14.47
C PRO A 186 4.91 -2.69 -14.68
N PHE A 187 5.10 -3.68 -13.80
CA PHE A 187 6.22 -4.63 -13.85
C PHE A 187 5.76 -6.01 -14.32
N PRO A 188 6.63 -6.77 -15.02
CA PRO A 188 6.31 -8.12 -15.43
C PRO A 188 6.33 -9.04 -14.21
N GLY A 189 5.38 -9.95 -14.10
CA GLY A 189 5.45 -10.99 -13.07
C GLY A 189 6.38 -12.15 -13.47
N PRO A 190 6.54 -13.17 -12.60
CA PRO A 190 7.40 -14.31 -12.84
C PRO A 190 6.87 -15.21 -13.95
N THR A 191 7.76 -15.77 -14.77
CA THR A 191 7.43 -16.78 -15.79
C THR A 191 7.63 -18.21 -15.31
N ALA A 192 8.13 -18.40 -14.08
CA ALA A 192 8.28 -19.67 -13.42
C ALA A 192 8.11 -19.50 -11.90
N PRO A 193 7.67 -20.53 -11.16
CA PRO A 193 7.46 -20.44 -9.72
C PRO A 193 8.75 -20.79 -8.97
N VAL A 194 9.55 -19.78 -8.59
CA VAL A 194 10.69 -19.97 -7.67
C VAL A 194 10.36 -19.32 -6.33
N LEU A 195 10.31 -20.13 -5.27
CA LEU A 195 10.24 -19.62 -3.91
C LEU A 195 11.56 -18.91 -3.59
N LYS A 196 11.55 -17.58 -3.53
CA LYS A 196 12.72 -16.78 -3.14
C LYS A 196 12.91 -16.84 -1.63
N TRP A 197 11.82 -16.61 -0.89
CA TRP A 197 11.77 -16.66 0.57
C TRP A 197 10.32 -16.75 1.05
N SER A 198 10.16 -17.12 2.32
CA SER A 198 8.91 -16.94 3.07
C SER A 198 9.20 -16.24 4.40
N PHE A 199 8.25 -15.46 4.88
CA PHE A 199 8.31 -14.78 6.18
C PHE A 199 7.13 -15.20 7.05
N GLN A 200 7.41 -15.81 8.19
CA GLN A 200 6.40 -16.33 9.12
C GLN A 200 5.99 -15.26 10.14
N THR A 201 4.69 -14.95 10.20
CA THR A 201 4.06 -14.15 11.26
C THR A 201 3.48 -15.06 12.36
N SER A 202 2.97 -14.48 13.46
CA SER A 202 2.38 -15.28 14.56
C SER A 202 0.88 -15.52 14.37
N GLY A 203 0.28 -14.88 13.37
CA GLY A 203 -1.12 -15.00 12.98
C GLY A 203 -1.24 -15.30 11.48
N GLN A 204 -2.45 -15.36 10.97
CA GLN A 204 -2.73 -15.57 9.55
C GLN A 204 -2.44 -14.30 8.75
N VAL A 205 -1.98 -14.46 7.51
CA VAL A 205 -1.75 -13.34 6.58
C VAL A 205 -2.87 -13.35 5.54
N GLU A 206 -3.99 -12.75 5.89
CA GLU A 206 -5.19 -12.70 5.03
C GLU A 206 -5.27 -11.43 4.18
N ALA A 207 -4.63 -10.34 4.63
CA ALA A 207 -4.57 -9.10 3.88
C ALA A 207 -3.64 -9.23 2.66
N ALA A 208 -3.94 -8.49 1.60
CA ALA A 208 -3.01 -8.36 0.49
C ALA A 208 -1.76 -7.59 0.96
N PRO A 209 -0.56 -7.92 0.45
CA PRO A 209 0.61 -7.10 0.68
C PRO A 209 0.54 -5.81 -0.16
N ALA A 210 1.00 -4.71 0.42
CA ALA A 210 1.27 -3.47 -0.30
C ALA A 210 2.78 -3.32 -0.50
N VAL A 211 3.21 -3.00 -1.72
CA VAL A 211 4.63 -2.92 -2.08
C VAL A 211 4.93 -1.54 -2.62
N GLY A 212 5.89 -0.87 -1.98
CA GLY A 212 6.40 0.40 -2.45
C GLY A 212 7.64 0.89 -1.74
N ASN A 213 8.41 1.71 -2.46
CA ASN A 213 9.69 2.25 -2.01
C ASN A 213 10.67 1.16 -1.52
N GLY A 214 10.67 0.00 -2.16
CA GLY A 214 11.52 -1.14 -1.79
C GLY A 214 11.09 -1.88 -0.52
N ILE A 215 9.91 -1.56 0.02
CA ILE A 215 9.37 -2.14 1.25
C ILE A 215 8.06 -2.85 0.93
N ILE A 216 7.84 -3.97 1.61
CA ILE A 216 6.61 -4.76 1.59
C ILE A 216 5.92 -4.57 2.94
N TYR A 217 4.69 -4.06 2.90
CA TYR A 217 3.85 -3.87 4.06
C TYR A 217 2.74 -4.93 4.07
N VAL A 218 2.61 -5.66 5.17
CA VAL A 218 1.60 -6.70 5.28
C VAL A 218 1.02 -6.78 6.70
N GLY A 219 -0.30 -6.86 6.78
CA GLY A 219 -1.03 -7.06 8.03
C GLY A 219 -1.18 -8.54 8.39
N SER A 220 -1.14 -8.85 9.68
CA SER A 220 -1.42 -10.19 10.21
C SER A 220 -2.54 -10.17 11.25
N THR A 221 -3.23 -11.30 11.37
CA THR A 221 -4.27 -11.48 12.40
C THR A 221 -3.69 -11.54 13.83
N ASP A 222 -2.37 -11.58 13.98
CA ASP A 222 -1.70 -11.35 15.27
C ASP A 222 -1.70 -9.88 15.73
N GLY A 223 -2.28 -8.98 14.92
CA GLY A 223 -2.39 -7.57 15.22
C GLY A 223 -1.09 -6.80 14.97
N ASN A 224 -0.21 -7.28 14.07
CA ASN A 224 0.96 -6.52 13.65
C ASN A 224 0.91 -6.18 12.16
N LEU A 225 1.26 -4.93 11.85
CA LEU A 225 1.69 -4.53 10.51
C LEU A 225 3.20 -4.77 10.43
N TYR A 226 3.63 -5.54 9.45
CA TYR A 226 5.04 -5.86 9.19
C TYR A 226 5.54 -5.04 8.00
N ALA A 227 6.72 -4.45 8.13
CA ALA A 227 7.48 -3.88 7.03
C ALA A 227 8.73 -4.72 6.77
N LEU A 228 8.83 -5.29 5.58
CA LEU A 228 9.93 -6.14 5.15
C LEU A 228 10.66 -5.50 3.96
N ASN A 229 11.96 -5.73 3.83
CA ASN A 229 12.63 -5.43 2.57
C ASN A 229 12.30 -6.50 1.50
N LEU A 230 12.70 -6.25 0.24
CA LEU A 230 12.43 -7.19 -0.87
C LEU A 230 13.11 -8.56 -0.71
N GLN A 231 14.06 -8.70 0.22
CA GLN A 231 14.74 -9.96 0.58
C GLN A 231 14.02 -10.70 1.72
N GLY A 232 12.88 -10.21 2.20
CA GLY A 232 12.07 -10.85 3.24
C GLY A 232 12.59 -10.61 4.65
N GLN A 233 13.50 -9.66 4.84
CA GLN A 233 14.04 -9.31 6.16
C GLN A 233 13.14 -8.27 6.82
N LEU A 234 12.82 -8.50 8.09
CA LEU A 234 12.06 -7.56 8.90
C LEU A 234 12.83 -6.24 9.09
N ILE A 235 12.21 -5.14 8.69
CA ILE A 235 12.68 -3.78 8.96
C ILE A 235 12.09 -3.32 10.30
N TRP A 236 10.76 -3.30 10.39
CA TRP A 236 10.03 -2.94 11.60
C TRP A 236 8.66 -3.62 11.63
N LYS A 237 8.02 -3.60 12.80
CA LYS A 237 6.61 -3.96 12.95
C LYS A 237 5.89 -3.00 13.88
N LEU A 238 4.62 -2.74 13.61
CA LEU A 238 3.74 -1.90 14.43
C LEU A 238 2.60 -2.76 14.97
N GLN A 239 2.38 -2.74 16.28
CA GLN A 239 1.31 -3.49 16.93
C GLN A 239 0.02 -2.66 17.04
N THR A 240 -1.09 -3.22 16.59
CA THR A 240 -2.46 -2.71 16.79
C THR A 240 -3.18 -3.50 17.90
N PRO A 241 -4.23 -2.93 18.52
CA PRO A 241 -5.00 -3.62 19.56
C PRO A 241 -5.84 -4.81 19.08
N SER A 242 -6.06 -4.92 17.77
CA SER A 242 -6.90 -5.94 17.13
C SER A 242 -6.18 -6.56 15.94
N PRO A 243 -6.63 -7.76 15.49
CA PRO A 243 -6.18 -8.38 14.25
C PRO A 243 -6.26 -7.44 13.05
N ILE A 244 -5.24 -7.45 12.19
CA ILE A 244 -5.25 -6.71 10.94
C ILE A 244 -5.66 -7.66 9.81
N ARG A 245 -6.79 -7.38 9.19
CA ARG A 245 -7.34 -8.12 8.04
C ARG A 245 -7.46 -7.26 6.78
N THR A 246 -7.00 -6.01 6.85
CA THR A 246 -7.09 -5.03 5.77
C THR A 246 -5.74 -4.86 5.09
N THR A 247 -5.79 -4.59 3.80
CA THR A 247 -4.61 -4.26 2.99
C THR A 247 -4.15 -2.82 3.31
N PRO A 248 -2.87 -2.58 3.63
CA PRO A 248 -2.35 -1.22 3.78
C PRO A 248 -2.40 -0.44 2.46
N ALA A 249 -2.47 0.89 2.53
CA ALA A 249 -2.32 1.75 1.35
C ALA A 249 -1.12 2.71 1.51
N ILE A 250 -0.29 2.83 0.48
CA ILE A 250 0.92 3.65 0.48
C ILE A 250 0.65 4.93 -0.32
N GLY A 251 0.73 6.08 0.35
CA GLY A 251 0.65 7.42 -0.24
C GLY A 251 1.84 7.75 -1.12
N SER A 252 1.69 8.80 -1.94
CA SER A 252 2.76 9.30 -2.81
C SER A 252 3.92 9.95 -2.04
N ASP A 253 3.79 10.20 -0.75
CA ASP A 253 4.86 10.64 0.15
C ASP A 253 5.57 9.46 0.84
N GLY A 254 4.99 8.25 0.74
CA GLY A 254 5.40 7.04 1.43
C GLY A 254 4.65 6.78 2.74
N THR A 255 3.70 7.64 3.14
CA THR A 255 2.84 7.42 4.31
C THR A 255 1.99 6.17 4.10
N ILE A 256 1.93 5.32 5.13
CA ILE A 256 1.16 4.09 5.12
C ILE A 256 -0.14 4.31 5.88
N TYR A 257 -1.25 4.12 5.19
CA TYR A 257 -2.59 4.13 5.76
C TYR A 257 -3.04 2.71 6.07
N LEU A 258 -3.50 2.48 7.29
CA LEU A 258 -3.93 1.17 7.76
C LEU A 258 -5.25 1.28 8.50
N ALA A 259 -6.20 0.44 8.10
CA ALA A 259 -7.49 0.31 8.75
C ALA A 259 -7.49 -0.88 9.73
N SER A 260 -7.97 -0.68 10.95
CA SER A 260 -8.09 -1.74 11.96
C SER A 260 -9.33 -1.47 12.83
N SER A 261 -9.49 -2.23 13.91
CA SER A 261 -10.49 -1.96 14.94
C SER A 261 -9.86 -1.82 16.33
N ILE A 262 -10.58 -1.19 17.26
CA ILE A 262 -10.29 -1.18 18.70
C ILE A 262 -11.54 -1.58 19.48
N GLN A 263 -11.39 -2.11 20.69
CA GLN A 263 -12.55 -2.38 21.56
C GLN A 263 -12.94 -1.12 22.33
N ASN A 264 -14.20 -0.72 22.24
CA ASN A 264 -14.72 0.40 23.02
C ASN A 264 -15.11 -0.02 24.45
N SER A 265 -15.57 0.94 25.25
CA SER A 265 -15.96 0.72 26.65
C SER A 265 -17.08 -0.30 26.85
N SER A 266 -17.85 -0.59 25.80
CA SER A 266 -18.91 -1.61 25.79
C SER A 266 -18.43 -2.96 25.24
N GLY A 267 -17.16 -3.09 24.88
CA GLY A 267 -16.56 -4.29 24.29
C GLY A 267 -16.91 -4.50 22.81
N ARG A 268 -17.48 -3.49 22.13
CA ARG A 268 -17.75 -3.56 20.69
C ARG A 268 -16.54 -3.05 19.90
N PRO A 269 -16.23 -3.62 18.72
CA PRO A 269 -15.21 -3.08 17.86
C PRO A 269 -15.63 -1.71 17.30
N GLU A 270 -14.71 -0.75 17.28
CA GLU A 270 -14.79 0.55 16.63
C GLU A 270 -13.68 0.63 15.58
N GLY A 271 -14.02 1.14 14.38
CA GLY A 271 -13.06 1.35 13.32
C GLY A 271 -11.99 2.38 13.68
N ILE A 272 -10.73 2.11 13.37
CA ILE A 272 -9.63 3.05 13.52
C ILE A 272 -8.79 3.09 12.24
N LEU A 273 -8.52 4.29 11.75
CA LEU A 273 -7.61 4.53 10.63
C LEU A 273 -6.31 5.13 11.16
N TYR A 274 -5.18 4.53 10.80
CA TYR A 274 -3.84 5.00 11.13
C TYR A 274 -3.18 5.61 9.90
N ALA A 275 -2.40 6.67 10.10
CA ALA A 275 -1.33 7.07 9.20
C ALA A 275 0.02 6.81 9.88
N ILE A 276 0.92 6.16 9.17
CA ILE A 276 2.17 5.62 9.68
C ILE A 276 3.29 6.09 8.75
N SER A 277 4.38 6.59 9.30
CA SER A 277 5.55 6.99 8.51
C SER A 277 6.24 5.77 7.89
N PRO A 278 7.07 5.96 6.85
CA PRO A 278 7.91 4.89 6.30
C PRO A 278 8.79 4.18 7.35
N ALA A 279 9.15 4.87 8.43
CA ALA A 279 9.92 4.35 9.55
C ALA A 279 9.08 3.56 10.59
N GLY A 280 7.76 3.45 10.39
CA GLY A 280 6.86 2.71 11.28
C GLY A 280 6.33 3.50 12.47
N ARG A 281 6.48 4.84 12.48
CA ARG A 281 5.93 5.70 13.53
C ARG A 281 4.50 6.10 13.17
N VAL A 282 3.55 5.95 14.09
CA VAL A 282 2.20 6.50 13.91
C VAL A 282 2.30 8.02 13.88
N ILE A 283 1.90 8.63 12.76
CA ILE A 283 1.81 10.08 12.57
C ILE A 283 0.52 10.56 13.25
N TRP A 284 -0.60 9.94 12.87
CA TRP A 284 -1.90 10.17 13.48
C TRP A 284 -2.74 8.89 13.42
N ASN A 285 -3.79 8.86 14.23
CA ASN A 285 -4.86 7.89 14.11
C ASN A 285 -6.20 8.57 14.41
N VAL A 286 -7.26 8.12 13.73
CA VAL A 286 -8.62 8.61 13.94
C VAL A 286 -9.55 7.43 14.20
N THR A 287 -10.20 7.44 15.35
CA THR A 287 -11.28 6.50 15.66
C THR A 287 -12.55 6.98 14.97
N LEU A 288 -13.08 6.14 14.10
CA LEU A 288 -14.31 6.37 13.35
C LEU A 288 -15.44 5.62 14.06
N ALA A 289 -15.86 6.12 15.22
CA ALA A 289 -16.86 5.45 16.04
C ALA A 289 -18.22 5.34 15.32
N ASN A 290 -18.82 4.15 15.30
CA ASN A 290 -20.23 3.96 14.95
C ASN A 290 -21.01 3.52 16.19
N PHE A 291 -22.29 3.89 16.25
CA PHE A 291 -23.20 3.49 17.33
C PHE A 291 -24.13 2.34 16.92
N GLN A 292 -23.96 1.79 15.71
CA GLN A 292 -24.77 0.71 15.13
C GLN A 292 -23.85 -0.40 14.58
N GLY A 293 -23.87 -1.59 15.20
CA GLY A 293 -23.25 -2.80 14.62
C GLY A 293 -21.88 -3.20 15.14
N TYR A 294 -21.19 -4.02 14.33
CA TYR A 294 -19.79 -4.44 14.47
C TYR A 294 -18.96 -3.61 13.48
N ASP A 295 -18.02 -2.80 13.96
CA ASP A 295 -17.26 -1.91 13.08
C ASP A 295 -15.90 -2.51 12.71
N SER A 296 -15.84 -3.06 11.49
CA SER A 296 -14.59 -3.33 10.80
C SER A 296 -14.50 -2.40 9.60
N LEU A 297 -13.46 -1.57 9.56
CA LEU A 297 -13.16 -0.76 8.40
C LEU A 297 -12.68 -1.65 7.24
N SER A 298 -13.05 -1.28 6.01
CA SER A 298 -12.48 -1.86 4.80
C SER A 298 -11.11 -1.26 4.48
N SER A 299 -10.33 -1.92 3.61
CA SER A 299 -8.98 -1.46 3.29
C SER A 299 -9.01 -0.05 2.68
N PRO A 300 -8.13 0.87 3.10
CA PRO A 300 -8.14 2.25 2.63
C PRO A 300 -7.77 2.35 1.14
N THR A 301 -8.38 3.30 0.45
CA THR A 301 -8.07 3.66 -0.94
C THR A 301 -7.73 5.14 -1.00
N ILE A 302 -6.64 5.48 -1.68
CA ILE A 302 -6.14 6.87 -1.72
C ILE A 302 -6.50 7.49 -3.07
N GLY A 303 -7.28 8.56 -3.04
CA GLY A 303 -7.59 9.36 -4.23
C GLY A 303 -6.37 10.14 -4.73
N SER A 304 -6.43 10.62 -5.98
CA SER A 304 -5.34 11.40 -6.59
C SER A 304 -5.04 12.72 -5.88
N ASP A 305 -5.98 13.23 -5.06
CA ASP A 305 -5.81 14.41 -4.22
C ASP A 305 -5.27 14.09 -2.82
N GLY A 306 -4.90 12.84 -2.55
CA GLY A 306 -4.43 12.35 -1.26
C GLY A 306 -5.54 11.96 -0.28
N THR A 307 -6.82 12.17 -0.62
CA THR A 307 -7.93 11.80 0.27
C THR A 307 -7.98 10.29 0.49
N ILE A 308 -8.17 9.88 1.74
CA ILE A 308 -8.26 8.49 2.13
C ILE A 308 -9.73 8.11 2.26
N TYR A 309 -10.14 7.14 1.46
CA TYR A 309 -11.48 6.57 1.47
C TYR A 309 -11.46 5.20 2.14
N THR A 310 -12.39 4.97 3.05
CA THR A 310 -12.65 3.66 3.67
C THR A 310 -14.15 3.53 3.87
N SER A 311 -14.62 2.32 4.12
CA SER A 311 -16.01 2.07 4.49
C SER A 311 -16.07 1.17 5.71
N ASP A 312 -17.26 1.01 6.28
CA ASP A 312 -17.47 0.05 7.37
C ASP A 312 -18.79 -0.70 7.26
N VAL A 313 -18.82 -1.83 7.96
CA VAL A 313 -20.00 -2.70 8.15
C VAL A 313 -21.14 -1.97 8.86
N GLY A 314 -20.86 -0.87 9.55
CA GLY A 314 -21.88 0.03 10.13
C GLY A 314 -22.58 0.94 9.10
N PHE A 315 -22.51 0.58 7.81
CA PHE A 315 -23.16 1.20 6.66
C PHE A 315 -22.68 2.61 6.33
N ARG A 316 -21.36 2.83 6.41
CA ARG A 316 -20.76 4.13 6.11
C ARG A 316 -19.67 4.04 5.06
N THR A 317 -19.58 5.07 4.23
CA THR A 317 -18.39 5.40 3.46
C THR A 317 -17.84 6.71 4.00
N ILE A 318 -16.53 6.76 4.19
CA ILE A 318 -15.85 7.80 4.96
C ILE A 318 -14.69 8.33 4.13
N ALA A 319 -14.56 9.66 4.10
CA ALA A 319 -13.39 10.34 3.54
C ALA A 319 -12.63 11.08 4.64
N VAL A 320 -11.32 10.89 4.67
CA VAL A 320 -10.40 11.50 5.62
C VAL A 320 -9.32 12.24 4.83
N ASN A 321 -8.98 13.44 5.26
CA ASN A 321 -7.88 14.22 4.66
C ASN A 321 -6.51 13.60 5.04
N PRO A 322 -5.44 13.87 4.29
CA PRO A 322 -4.08 13.40 4.60
C PRO A 322 -3.59 13.74 6.02
N ASP A 323 -4.09 14.83 6.61
CA ASP A 323 -3.76 15.29 7.97
C ASP A 323 -4.56 14.57 9.08
N GLY A 324 -5.43 13.61 8.72
CA GLY A 324 -6.26 12.85 9.64
C GLY A 324 -7.58 13.51 10.01
N THR A 325 -7.88 14.70 9.47
CA THR A 325 -9.17 15.36 9.69
C THR A 325 -10.27 14.73 8.86
N LEU A 326 -11.45 14.55 9.45
CA LEU A 326 -12.61 14.00 8.78
C LEU A 326 -13.10 14.95 7.68
N ARG A 327 -13.17 14.49 6.43
CA ARG A 327 -13.68 15.28 5.29
C ARG A 327 -15.20 15.17 5.20
N TRP A 328 -15.72 13.95 5.18
CA TRP A 328 -17.16 13.67 5.22
C TRP A 328 -17.44 12.21 5.59
N VAL A 329 -18.70 11.95 5.98
CA VAL A 329 -19.25 10.62 6.23
C VAL A 329 -20.57 10.52 5.51
N LEU A 330 -20.76 9.45 4.73
CA LEU A 330 -22.00 9.15 4.03
C LEU A 330 -22.59 7.84 4.55
N GLN A 331 -23.88 7.85 4.89
CA GLN A 331 -24.59 6.64 5.27
C GLN A 331 -25.07 5.90 4.00
N THR A 332 -24.48 4.75 3.71
CA THR A 332 -24.82 3.93 2.52
C THR A 332 -26.15 3.21 2.70
N GLY A 333 -26.45 2.79 3.93
CA GLY A 333 -27.65 2.00 4.27
C GLY A 333 -27.55 0.51 3.93
N GLY A 334 -26.34 0.02 3.65
CA GLY A 334 -26.04 -1.41 3.54
C GLY A 334 -24.57 -1.63 3.86
N GLU A 335 -24.22 -2.85 4.25
CA GLU A 335 -22.83 -3.21 4.60
C GLU A 335 -21.94 -2.95 3.40
N VAL A 336 -20.81 -2.30 3.63
CA VAL A 336 -19.74 -2.15 2.64
C VAL A 336 -18.56 -2.92 3.18
N PHE A 337 -18.39 -4.16 2.72
CA PHE A 337 -17.26 -5.00 3.15
C PHE A 337 -15.94 -4.54 2.53
N ASP A 338 -15.98 -4.06 1.29
CA ASP A 338 -14.78 -3.91 0.49
C ASP A 338 -14.28 -2.48 0.33
N SER A 339 -13.08 -2.38 -0.21
CA SER A 339 -12.45 -1.11 -0.55
C SER A 339 -13.24 -0.38 -1.64
N PRO A 340 -13.56 0.91 -1.45
CA PRO A 340 -14.10 1.75 -2.50
C PRO A 340 -13.11 1.92 -3.67
N ALA A 341 -13.59 2.00 -4.91
CA ALA A 341 -12.74 2.38 -6.05
C ALA A 341 -12.87 3.87 -6.37
N VAL A 342 -11.80 4.52 -6.80
CA VAL A 342 -11.77 5.93 -7.19
C VAL A 342 -11.42 6.05 -8.67
N GLY A 343 -12.35 6.60 -9.46
CA GLY A 343 -12.14 6.93 -10.86
C GLY A 343 -11.11 8.04 -11.05
N GLN A 344 -10.58 8.17 -12.27
CA GLN A 344 -9.61 9.23 -12.61
C GLN A 344 -10.16 10.66 -12.43
N ASP A 345 -11.48 10.82 -12.45
CA ASP A 345 -12.16 12.09 -12.21
C ASP A 345 -12.45 12.35 -10.71
N GLY A 346 -11.99 11.47 -9.82
CA GLY A 346 -12.24 11.51 -8.38
C GLY A 346 -13.61 10.95 -7.96
N THR A 347 -14.44 10.45 -8.89
CA THR A 347 -15.69 9.78 -8.53
C THR A 347 -15.39 8.51 -7.74
N LEU A 348 -16.01 8.37 -6.57
CA LEU A 348 -15.89 7.20 -5.72
C LEU A 348 -16.98 6.19 -6.06
N TYR A 349 -16.65 4.92 -6.12
CA TYR A 349 -17.57 3.82 -6.40
C TYR A 349 -17.59 2.85 -5.23
N VAL A 350 -18.79 2.57 -4.74
CA VAL A 350 -19.00 1.67 -3.60
C VAL A 350 -20.11 0.68 -3.94
N ALA A 351 -19.96 -0.53 -3.39
CA ALA A 351 -20.93 -1.60 -3.47
C ALA A 351 -21.48 -1.90 -2.07
N THR A 352 -22.78 -2.14 -1.95
CA THR A 352 -23.43 -2.52 -0.69
C THR A 352 -24.09 -3.89 -0.81
N ASP A 353 -23.99 -4.73 0.23
CA ASP A 353 -24.50 -6.11 0.24
C ASP A 353 -25.87 -6.25 0.96
N ASP A 354 -26.16 -5.34 1.88
CA ASP A 354 -27.37 -5.43 2.72
C ASP A 354 -28.51 -4.51 2.28
N ASP A 355 -29.73 -4.99 2.47
CA ASP A 355 -30.95 -4.31 2.08
C ASP A 355 -31.56 -3.55 3.28
N ASN A 356 -31.21 -2.26 3.47
CA ASN A 356 -31.96 -1.39 4.38
C ASN A 356 -32.78 -0.35 3.59
N PRO A 357 -34.12 -0.50 3.51
CA PRO A 357 -34.98 0.45 2.84
C PRO A 357 -35.28 1.65 3.76
N SER A 358 -34.26 2.47 4.06
CA SER A 358 -34.49 3.79 4.63
C SER A 358 -34.59 4.85 3.51
N PRO A 359 -35.50 5.83 3.59
CA PRO A 359 -35.60 6.89 2.58
C PRO A 359 -34.46 7.94 2.64
N THR A 360 -33.51 7.81 3.58
CA THR A 360 -32.38 8.75 3.78
C THR A 360 -31.01 8.15 3.49
N VAL A 361 -30.93 6.96 2.87
CA VAL A 361 -29.68 6.25 2.57
C VAL A 361 -29.45 6.14 1.07
N VAL A 362 -28.19 5.94 0.66
CA VAL A 362 -27.78 5.85 -0.75
C VAL A 362 -28.57 4.73 -1.47
N CYS A 363 -28.50 3.50 -0.96
CA CYS A 363 -29.35 2.34 -1.25
C CYS A 363 -28.77 1.08 -0.58
N GLY A 364 -29.65 0.18 -0.14
CA GLY A 364 -29.25 -1.19 0.18
C GLY A 364 -29.10 -2.04 -1.10
N GLN A 365 -28.20 -3.01 -1.11
CA GLN A 365 -27.90 -3.89 -2.27
C GLN A 365 -27.69 -3.13 -3.59
N CYS A 366 -26.69 -2.26 -3.64
CA CYS A 366 -26.49 -1.40 -4.79
C CYS A 366 -25.03 -1.07 -5.10
N VAL A 367 -24.83 -0.64 -6.34
CA VAL A 367 -23.62 0.06 -6.77
C VAL A 367 -23.95 1.55 -6.76
N ALA A 368 -23.12 2.35 -6.11
CA ALA A 368 -23.29 3.80 -6.05
C ALA A 368 -22.02 4.51 -6.50
N ALA A 369 -22.21 5.60 -7.23
CA ALA A 369 -21.17 6.57 -7.52
C ALA A 369 -21.38 7.82 -6.67
N LEU A 370 -20.31 8.29 -6.05
CA LEU A 370 -20.29 9.44 -5.17
C LEU A 370 -19.31 10.48 -5.73
N ASN A 371 -19.69 11.75 -5.67
CA ASN A 371 -18.79 12.85 -5.98
C ASN A 371 -17.69 12.94 -4.90
N PRO A 372 -16.55 13.59 -5.19
CA PRO A 372 -15.48 13.80 -4.20
C PRO A 372 -15.92 14.50 -2.90
N ASP A 373 -17.03 15.25 -2.95
CA ASP A 373 -17.64 15.93 -1.80
C ASP A 373 -18.58 15.03 -0.96
N GLY A 374 -18.73 13.76 -1.33
CA GLY A 374 -19.57 12.78 -0.65
C GLY A 374 -21.03 12.76 -1.11
N THR A 375 -21.43 13.62 -2.04
CA THR A 375 -22.80 13.61 -2.57
C THR A 375 -23.02 12.47 -3.57
N VAL A 376 -24.19 11.84 -3.54
CA VAL A 376 -24.52 10.74 -4.47
C VAL A 376 -24.68 11.28 -5.89
N LYS A 377 -23.87 10.77 -6.83
CA LYS A 377 -23.94 11.07 -8.26
C LYS A 377 -25.02 10.21 -8.93
N TRP A 378 -25.01 8.91 -8.66
CA TRP A 378 -26.06 7.97 -9.03
C TRP A 378 -26.00 6.73 -8.15
N SER A 379 -27.08 5.96 -8.14
CA SER A 379 -27.08 4.64 -7.55
C SER A 379 -27.99 3.68 -8.34
N LEU A 380 -27.59 2.41 -8.38
CA LEU A 380 -28.24 1.37 -9.15
C LEU A 380 -28.34 0.09 -8.31
N ARG A 381 -29.49 -0.59 -8.33
CA ARG A 381 -29.73 -1.88 -7.66
C ARG A 381 -29.81 -3.00 -8.71
N PRO A 382 -28.69 -3.66 -9.06
CA PRO A 382 -28.73 -4.78 -10.01
C PRO A 382 -29.34 -6.04 -9.39
N GLY A 383 -29.36 -6.15 -8.04
CA GLY A 383 -29.72 -7.34 -7.28
C GLY A 383 -28.59 -8.35 -7.20
N GLY A 384 -28.23 -8.79 -5.99
CA GLY A 384 -27.06 -9.65 -5.71
C GLY A 384 -26.29 -9.15 -4.50
N GLY A 385 -25.37 -9.99 -3.98
CA GLY A 385 -24.33 -9.53 -3.07
C GLY A 385 -23.18 -8.96 -3.89
N PHE A 386 -22.63 -7.83 -3.45
CA PHE A 386 -21.72 -7.03 -4.27
C PHE A 386 -20.48 -6.63 -3.48
N GLY A 387 -19.33 -6.91 -4.07
CA GLY A 387 -18.01 -6.57 -3.55
C GLY A 387 -17.04 -6.04 -4.60
N PHE A 388 -15.91 -5.52 -4.12
CA PHE A 388 -14.71 -5.11 -4.87
C PHE A 388 -14.97 -4.39 -6.22
N PRO A 389 -15.45 -3.13 -6.22
CA PRO A 389 -15.56 -2.35 -7.44
C PRO A 389 -14.19 -2.17 -8.11
N ALA A 390 -14.15 -2.30 -9.44
CA ALA A 390 -13.05 -1.86 -10.28
C ALA A 390 -13.58 -0.91 -11.36
N VAL A 391 -12.82 0.13 -11.71
CA VAL A 391 -13.26 1.14 -12.67
C VAL A 391 -12.31 1.23 -13.87
N GLY A 392 -12.87 1.07 -15.07
CA GLY A 392 -12.17 1.20 -16.33
C GLY A 392 -11.80 2.66 -16.64
N SER A 393 -10.87 2.85 -17.58
CA SER A 393 -10.44 4.19 -18.01
C SER A 393 -11.55 5.02 -18.67
N ASP A 394 -12.63 4.38 -19.13
CA ASP A 394 -13.84 5.00 -19.67
C ASP A 394 -14.88 5.36 -18.59
N GLY A 395 -14.58 5.02 -17.32
CA GLY A 395 -15.47 5.20 -16.18
C GLY A 395 -16.52 4.11 -16.01
N THR A 396 -16.45 3.01 -16.78
CA THR A 396 -17.29 1.83 -16.58
C THR A 396 -16.86 1.11 -15.32
N VAL A 397 -17.83 0.78 -14.47
CA VAL A 397 -17.65 0.16 -13.16
C VAL A 397 -18.00 -1.30 -13.27
N TYR A 398 -17.09 -2.16 -12.85
CA TYR A 398 -17.26 -3.60 -12.76
C TYR A 398 -17.33 -4.00 -11.29
N VAL A 399 -18.39 -4.72 -10.90
CA VAL A 399 -18.65 -5.17 -9.53
C VAL A 399 -19.32 -6.53 -9.65
N ASP A 400 -18.75 -7.59 -9.09
CA ASP A 400 -19.32 -8.96 -9.00
C ASP A 400 -20.29 -9.37 -10.11
N GLY A 401 -19.71 -9.61 -11.29
CA GLY A 401 -20.45 -10.08 -12.46
C GLY A 401 -21.45 -9.08 -13.05
N VAL A 402 -21.36 -7.80 -12.66
CA VAL A 402 -22.14 -6.66 -13.16
C VAL A 402 -21.20 -5.62 -13.77
N ALA A 403 -21.66 -4.97 -14.84
CA ALA A 403 -21.07 -3.74 -15.36
C ALA A 403 -22.09 -2.60 -15.39
N VAL A 404 -21.64 -1.44 -14.94
CA VAL A 404 -22.41 -0.21 -14.88
C VAL A 404 -21.60 0.89 -15.54
N SER A 405 -22.15 1.51 -16.58
CA SER A 405 -21.52 2.65 -17.24
C SER A 405 -21.32 3.84 -16.28
N SER A 406 -20.45 4.77 -16.64
CA SER A 406 -20.11 5.95 -15.82
C SER A 406 -21.31 6.84 -15.44
N ASN A 407 -22.43 6.73 -16.15
CA ASN A 407 -23.67 7.47 -15.87
C ASN A 407 -24.71 6.68 -15.04
N GLY A 408 -24.37 5.47 -14.58
CA GLY A 408 -25.25 4.63 -13.77
C GLY A 408 -26.19 3.72 -14.56
N THR A 409 -25.99 3.56 -15.87
CA THR A 409 -26.78 2.62 -16.69
C THR A 409 -26.16 1.22 -16.62
N LEU A 410 -26.98 0.22 -16.30
CA LEU A 410 -26.62 -1.19 -16.34
C LEU A 410 -26.26 -1.62 -17.78
N GLU A 411 -25.06 -2.15 -17.98
CA GLU A 411 -24.62 -2.67 -19.28
C GLU A 411 -24.87 -4.18 -19.38
N TRP A 412 -24.46 -4.93 -18.36
CA TRP A 412 -24.73 -6.36 -18.24
C TRP A 412 -24.66 -6.83 -16.79
N GLN A 413 -25.24 -8.00 -16.52
CA GLN A 413 -25.30 -8.63 -15.20
C GLN A 413 -25.31 -10.16 -15.29
N GLY A 414 -25.05 -10.83 -14.17
CA GLY A 414 -25.17 -12.28 -14.03
C GLY A 414 -23.99 -13.06 -14.58
N ARG A 415 -22.78 -12.51 -14.49
CA ARG A 415 -21.53 -13.21 -14.86
C ARG A 415 -20.96 -13.99 -13.66
N PRO A 416 -20.25 -15.10 -13.89
CA PRO A 416 -19.84 -16.04 -12.84
C PRO A 416 -18.50 -15.66 -12.18
N PHE A 417 -18.20 -14.37 -12.04
CA PHE A 417 -16.93 -13.90 -11.47
C PHE A 417 -17.15 -12.84 -10.39
N VAL A 418 -16.19 -12.73 -9.49
CA VAL A 418 -16.05 -11.75 -8.42
C VAL A 418 -14.69 -11.04 -8.51
N SER A 419 -14.52 -9.95 -7.76
CA SER A 419 -13.24 -9.23 -7.62
C SER A 419 -12.56 -8.87 -8.94
N PRO A 420 -13.23 -8.10 -9.84
CA PRO A 420 -12.73 -7.80 -11.17
C PRO A 420 -11.37 -7.10 -11.17
N SER A 421 -10.57 -7.45 -12.18
CA SER A 421 -9.34 -6.76 -12.58
C SER A 421 -9.41 -6.47 -14.08
N ILE A 422 -8.77 -5.40 -14.53
CA ILE A 422 -8.97 -4.83 -15.87
C ILE A 422 -7.65 -4.85 -16.63
N GLY A 423 -7.60 -5.65 -17.70
CA GLY A 423 -6.46 -5.70 -18.61
C GLY A 423 -6.30 -4.44 -19.44
N THR A 424 -5.10 -4.23 -20.00
CA THR A 424 -4.79 -3.08 -20.87
C THR A 424 -5.62 -3.03 -22.15
N ASP A 425 -6.18 -4.16 -22.58
CA ASP A 425 -7.08 -4.26 -23.73
C ASP A 425 -8.57 -4.15 -23.35
N GLY A 426 -8.88 -3.85 -22.08
CA GLY A 426 -10.24 -3.77 -21.55
C GLY A 426 -10.86 -5.12 -21.19
N THR A 427 -10.12 -6.24 -21.30
CA THR A 427 -10.61 -7.54 -20.81
C THR A 427 -10.79 -7.49 -19.29
N ILE A 428 -11.92 -8.00 -18.83
CA ILE A 428 -12.25 -8.12 -17.42
C ILE A 428 -11.88 -9.53 -16.95
N TYR A 429 -11.01 -9.61 -15.96
CA TYR A 429 -10.60 -10.84 -15.32
C TYR A 429 -11.24 -10.93 -13.95
N GLY A 430 -11.80 -12.08 -13.60
CA GLY A 430 -12.33 -12.30 -12.27
C GLY A 430 -12.35 -13.78 -11.94
N THR A 431 -12.18 -14.08 -10.66
CA THR A 431 -12.25 -15.44 -10.12
C THR A 431 -13.68 -15.78 -9.74
N GLY A 432 -14.02 -17.05 -9.60
CA GLY A 432 -15.32 -17.50 -9.09
C GLY A 432 -15.29 -19.01 -8.96
N ASN A 433 -16.33 -19.65 -8.43
CA ASN A 433 -16.39 -21.08 -8.06
C ASN A 433 -15.96 -22.13 -9.11
N GLN A 434 -15.54 -21.72 -10.30
CA GLN A 434 -15.20 -22.54 -11.44
C GLN A 434 -13.82 -22.19 -12.03
N GLY A 435 -13.05 -21.33 -11.36
CA GLY A 435 -11.74 -20.84 -11.77
C GLY A 435 -11.76 -19.39 -12.25
N LEU A 436 -10.83 -19.06 -13.14
CA LEU A 436 -10.62 -17.71 -13.66
C LEU A 436 -11.42 -17.52 -14.96
N PHE A 437 -12.12 -16.40 -15.04
CA PHE A 437 -12.87 -15.98 -16.23
C PHE A 437 -12.22 -14.76 -16.87
N ALA A 438 -12.12 -14.79 -18.20
CA ALA A 438 -11.82 -13.60 -19.00
C ALA A 438 -13.09 -13.20 -19.77
N ILE A 439 -13.54 -11.97 -19.57
CA ILE A 439 -14.80 -11.44 -20.09
C ILE A 439 -14.49 -10.22 -20.96
N ASN A 440 -15.10 -10.15 -22.14
CA ASN A 440 -15.03 -8.96 -22.99
C ASN A 440 -15.86 -7.82 -22.37
N GLN A 441 -15.61 -6.59 -22.78
CA GLN A 441 -16.34 -5.41 -22.28
C GLN A 441 -17.87 -5.50 -22.52
N ASP A 442 -18.31 -6.25 -23.54
CA ASP A 442 -19.75 -6.51 -23.80
C ASP A 442 -20.36 -7.61 -22.90
N GLY A 443 -19.57 -8.16 -21.99
CA GLY A 443 -19.95 -9.22 -21.05
C GLY A 443 -19.85 -10.63 -21.63
N SER A 444 -19.48 -10.82 -22.90
CA SER A 444 -19.28 -12.16 -23.46
C SER A 444 -18.01 -12.81 -22.90
N THR A 445 -18.06 -14.11 -22.59
CA THR A 445 -16.88 -14.85 -22.13
C THR A 445 -15.87 -15.01 -23.27
N ARG A 446 -14.65 -14.54 -23.06
CA ARG A 446 -13.53 -14.69 -23.99
C ARG A 446 -12.91 -16.08 -23.86
N TRP A 447 -12.61 -16.48 -22.62
CA TRP A 447 -12.17 -17.83 -22.26
C TRP A 447 -12.36 -18.06 -20.76
N ARG A 448 -12.20 -19.30 -20.34
CA ARG A 448 -12.18 -19.70 -18.93
C ARG A 448 -10.95 -20.58 -18.69
N PHE A 449 -10.27 -20.31 -17.59
CA PHE A 449 -9.25 -21.19 -17.03
C PHE A 449 -9.86 -21.96 -15.85
N PRO A 450 -10.09 -23.28 -15.98
CA PRO A 450 -10.68 -24.07 -14.91
C PRO A 450 -9.63 -24.34 -13.82
N THR A 451 -10.00 -24.08 -12.57
CA THR A 451 -9.33 -24.67 -11.41
C THR A 451 -9.98 -26.01 -11.06
N GLU A 452 -9.39 -26.78 -10.16
CA GLU A 452 -9.94 -28.08 -9.75
C GLU A 452 -11.27 -27.92 -8.98
N THR A 453 -12.37 -27.75 -9.73
CA THR A 453 -13.70 -28.13 -9.27
C THR A 453 -14.07 -29.42 -9.98
N GLU A 454 -14.48 -30.44 -9.24
CA GLU A 454 -14.88 -31.79 -9.71
C GLU A 454 -13.84 -32.90 -9.60
N GLY A 455 -13.42 -33.16 -8.38
CA GLY A 455 -13.40 -34.53 -7.89
C GLY A 455 -14.47 -34.65 -6.81
N GLY A 456 -15.76 -34.75 -7.17
CA GLY A 456 -16.75 -35.22 -6.21
C GLY A 456 -16.16 -36.48 -5.59
N SER A 457 -15.97 -36.48 -4.27
CA SER A 457 -15.06 -37.37 -3.52
C SER A 457 -15.29 -38.88 -3.71
N GLY A 458 -16.24 -39.27 -4.58
CA GLY A 458 -16.89 -40.57 -4.62
C GLY A 458 -17.62 -40.88 -3.31
N ASN A 459 -17.54 -39.98 -2.32
CA ASN A 459 -17.94 -40.17 -0.95
C ASN A 459 -19.15 -39.26 -0.68
N PRO A 460 -20.36 -39.83 -0.60
CA PRO A 460 -21.59 -39.07 -0.41
C PRO A 460 -21.66 -38.32 0.93
N CYS A 461 -20.67 -38.48 1.81
CA CYS A 461 -20.58 -37.76 3.07
C CYS A 461 -19.69 -36.51 3.05
N CYS A 462 -18.94 -36.27 1.97
CA CYS A 462 -18.02 -35.14 1.89
C CYS A 462 -18.53 -34.08 0.92
N SER A 463 -18.61 -32.83 1.39
CA SER A 463 -18.83 -31.63 0.59
C SER A 463 -17.52 -30.86 0.42
N TYR A 464 -17.39 -30.23 -0.75
CA TYR A 464 -16.35 -29.26 -1.04
C TYR A 464 -17.03 -27.90 -0.98
N ASP A 465 -16.61 -27.05 -0.05
CA ASP A 465 -16.93 -25.63 -0.14
C ASP A 465 -15.75 -24.96 -0.84
N VAL A 466 -15.96 -24.62 -2.11
CA VAL A 466 -15.00 -23.81 -2.86
C VAL A 466 -15.22 -22.37 -2.40
N VAL A 467 -14.28 -21.84 -1.65
CA VAL A 467 -14.22 -20.43 -1.29
C VAL A 467 -13.12 -19.84 -2.14
N GLN A 468 -13.47 -19.26 -3.29
CA GLN A 468 -12.51 -18.65 -4.20
C GLN A 468 -12.77 -17.15 -4.24
N GLU A 469 -11.92 -16.37 -3.57
CA GLU A 469 -12.15 -14.92 -3.38
C GLU A 469 -10.94 -14.04 -3.70
N SER A 470 -9.79 -14.59 -4.12
CA SER A 470 -8.65 -13.72 -4.45
C SER A 470 -8.89 -12.96 -5.76
N SER A 471 -8.50 -11.70 -5.79
CA SER A 471 -8.42 -10.91 -7.02
C SER A 471 -7.29 -11.37 -7.94
N VAL A 472 -7.22 -10.78 -9.14
CA VAL A 472 -6.28 -11.17 -10.19
C VAL A 472 -5.21 -10.09 -10.36
N ALA A 473 -3.96 -10.43 -10.05
CA ALA A 473 -2.84 -9.58 -10.40
C ALA A 473 -2.40 -9.78 -11.85
N ILE A 474 -2.16 -8.69 -12.57
CA ILE A 474 -1.80 -8.70 -13.99
C ILE A 474 -0.40 -8.11 -14.12
N GLY A 475 0.57 -8.92 -14.54
CA GLY A 475 1.91 -8.42 -14.86
C GLY A 475 1.91 -7.63 -16.17
N SER A 476 2.88 -6.73 -16.37
CA SER A 476 3.02 -5.98 -17.64
C SER A 476 3.40 -6.86 -18.84
N ASN A 477 3.79 -8.12 -18.59
CA ASN A 477 3.93 -9.19 -19.58
C ASN A 477 2.59 -9.86 -19.96
N GLY A 478 1.48 -9.45 -19.35
CA GLY A 478 0.13 -9.98 -19.54
C GLY A 478 -0.19 -11.27 -18.79
N ILE A 479 0.76 -11.82 -18.02
CA ILE A 479 0.49 -13.01 -17.20
C ILE A 479 -0.37 -12.62 -16.01
N LEU A 480 -1.37 -13.46 -15.72
CA LEU A 480 -2.37 -13.28 -14.69
C LEU A 480 -2.02 -14.17 -13.50
N TYR A 481 -2.10 -13.65 -12.28
CA TYR A 481 -1.79 -14.36 -11.04
C TYR A 481 -2.98 -14.30 -10.09
N PHE A 482 -3.41 -15.44 -9.56
CA PHE A 482 -4.51 -15.50 -8.59
C PHE A 482 -4.36 -16.71 -7.69
N GLY A 483 -4.88 -16.61 -6.47
CA GLY A 483 -4.94 -17.68 -5.49
C GLY A 483 -6.22 -18.52 -5.63
N ASP A 484 -6.11 -19.78 -5.26
CA ASP A 484 -7.22 -20.72 -5.22
C ASP A 484 -7.06 -21.64 -4.02
N TRP A 485 -8.13 -21.91 -3.29
CA TRP A 485 -8.13 -22.81 -2.14
C TRP A 485 -9.47 -23.50 -1.95
N PHE A 486 -9.44 -24.61 -1.21
CA PHE A 486 -10.61 -25.48 -1.01
C PHE A 486 -10.76 -25.86 0.44
N ASP A 487 -11.98 -25.78 0.97
CA ASP A 487 -12.31 -26.41 2.24
C ASP A 487 -12.91 -27.81 2.03
N HIS A 488 -12.30 -28.81 2.66
CA HIS A 488 -12.81 -30.17 2.69
C HIS A 488 -13.66 -30.40 3.94
N TYR A 489 -14.97 -30.59 3.76
CA TYR A 489 -15.88 -30.95 4.85
C TYR A 489 -16.41 -32.39 4.68
N CYS A 490 -16.13 -33.29 5.64
CA CYS A 490 -16.62 -34.67 5.62
C CYS A 490 -17.41 -34.98 6.91
N SER A 491 -18.66 -35.42 6.75
CA SER A 491 -19.63 -35.55 7.85
C SER A 491 -19.73 -36.93 8.51
N CYS A 492 -19.13 -38.00 7.95
CA CYS A 492 -19.39 -39.39 8.38
C CYS A 492 -18.16 -40.23 8.80
N ALA A 493 -16.99 -39.63 9.00
CA ALA A 493 -15.79 -40.33 9.50
C ALA A 493 -15.44 -39.90 10.94
N PRO A 494 -14.77 -40.75 11.75
CA PRO A 494 -14.32 -40.39 13.10
C PRO A 494 -13.04 -39.52 13.13
N GLU A 495 -12.55 -39.05 11.98
CA GLU A 495 -11.39 -38.16 11.83
C GLU A 495 -11.85 -36.74 11.45
N PRO A 496 -11.17 -35.66 11.93
CA PRO A 496 -11.56 -34.29 11.65
C PRO A 496 -11.48 -33.97 10.15
N SER A 497 -12.50 -33.27 9.68
CA SER A 497 -12.60 -32.65 8.37
C SER A 497 -11.83 -31.31 8.32
N GLY A 498 -11.05 -31.10 7.26
CA GLY A 498 -10.47 -29.78 6.94
C GLY A 498 -9.02 -29.81 6.46
N TYR A 499 -8.72 -30.47 5.35
CA TYR A 499 -7.43 -30.33 4.66
C TYR A 499 -7.68 -29.71 3.28
N GLY A 500 -7.21 -28.48 3.09
CA GLY A 500 -7.20 -27.80 1.80
C GLY A 500 -5.77 -27.46 1.40
N ASN A 501 -5.39 -27.68 0.15
CA ASN A 501 -4.20 -27.05 -0.41
C ASN A 501 -4.58 -25.66 -0.92
N ALA A 502 -3.66 -24.72 -0.80
CA ALA A 502 -3.75 -23.43 -1.46
C ALA A 502 -2.82 -23.42 -2.69
N THR A 503 -3.28 -22.90 -3.81
CA THR A 503 -2.49 -22.86 -5.07
C THR A 503 -2.48 -21.44 -5.62
N LEU A 504 -1.28 -20.90 -5.83
CA LEU A 504 -1.08 -19.70 -6.64
C LEU A 504 -0.94 -20.14 -8.11
N TYR A 505 -1.87 -19.71 -8.96
CA TYR A 505 -1.82 -19.95 -10.39
C TYR A 505 -1.21 -18.76 -11.13
N ALA A 506 -0.49 -19.06 -12.21
CA ALA A 506 -0.15 -18.12 -13.26
C ALA A 506 -0.75 -18.57 -14.58
N VAL A 507 -1.49 -17.69 -15.25
CA VAL A 507 -2.23 -17.96 -16.49
C VAL A 507 -1.78 -16.98 -17.58
N ASN A 508 -1.46 -17.51 -18.75
CA ASN A 508 -1.10 -16.70 -19.91
C ASN A 508 -2.32 -15.89 -20.41
N PRO A 509 -2.10 -14.78 -21.15
CA PRO A 509 -3.19 -13.99 -21.73
C PRO A 509 -4.19 -14.77 -22.60
N ASP A 510 -3.76 -15.91 -23.15
CA ASP A 510 -4.59 -16.81 -23.97
C ASP A 510 -5.42 -17.82 -23.17
N GLY A 511 -5.34 -17.77 -21.83
CA GLY A 511 -6.07 -18.65 -20.92
C GLY A 511 -5.39 -19.98 -20.64
N THR A 512 -4.16 -20.20 -21.12
CA THR A 512 -3.39 -21.42 -20.80
C THR A 512 -2.60 -21.28 -19.50
N GLN A 513 -2.42 -22.37 -18.75
CA GLN A 513 -1.58 -22.33 -17.54
C GLN A 513 -0.12 -22.01 -17.91
N ALA A 514 0.45 -20.96 -17.31
CA ALA A 514 1.88 -20.69 -17.36
C ALA A 514 2.61 -21.57 -16.33
N TRP A 515 2.16 -21.53 -15.08
CA TRP A 515 2.67 -22.35 -13.98
C TRP A 515 1.69 -22.32 -12.80
N ASN A 516 1.93 -23.17 -11.80
CA ASN A 516 1.29 -23.05 -10.49
C ASN A 516 2.31 -23.30 -9.37
N PHE A 517 2.02 -22.81 -8.17
CA PHE A 517 2.80 -23.01 -6.97
C PHE A 517 1.86 -23.43 -5.84
N VAL A 518 2.04 -24.65 -5.34
CA VAL A 518 1.19 -25.23 -4.29
C VAL A 518 1.79 -24.94 -2.92
N ILE A 519 1.01 -24.29 -2.07
CA ILE A 519 1.31 -24.07 -0.65
C ILE A 519 0.65 -25.23 0.11
N GLN A 520 1.49 -26.07 0.73
CA GLN A 520 1.05 -27.19 1.55
C GLN A 520 1.10 -26.84 3.03
N PRO A 521 0.16 -27.34 3.84
CA PRO A 521 0.16 -27.07 5.26
C PRO A 521 1.39 -27.71 5.91
N THR A 522 2.07 -26.95 6.78
CA THR A 522 3.35 -27.34 7.39
C THR A 522 3.22 -28.42 8.47
N ILE A 523 1.99 -28.78 8.88
CA ILE A 523 1.73 -29.75 9.95
C ILE A 523 0.90 -30.92 9.40
N ALA A 524 1.46 -32.14 9.46
CA ALA A 524 0.69 -33.37 9.35
C ALA A 524 -0.20 -33.50 10.60
N CYS A 525 -1.48 -33.10 10.49
CA CYS A 525 -2.40 -33.13 11.61
C CYS A 525 -2.68 -34.57 12.05
N SER A 526 -2.43 -34.89 13.32
CA SER A 526 -2.67 -36.22 13.90
C SER A 526 -3.80 -36.25 14.94
N THR A 527 -4.56 -35.15 15.11
CA THR A 527 -5.61 -35.03 16.13
C THR A 527 -6.83 -34.24 15.65
N SER A 528 -8.00 -34.57 16.22
CA SER A 528 -9.36 -34.07 15.94
C SER A 528 -9.63 -32.56 16.13
N SER A 529 -8.60 -31.73 16.26
CA SER A 529 -8.68 -30.30 16.57
C SER A 529 -7.96 -29.40 15.56
N CYS A 530 -7.45 -29.97 14.47
CA CYS A 530 -6.69 -29.28 13.44
C CYS A 530 -7.64 -28.96 12.27
N GLN A 531 -8.36 -27.84 12.34
CA GLN A 531 -8.96 -27.25 11.14
C GLN A 531 -7.99 -26.18 10.66
N GLN A 532 -7.18 -26.49 9.66
CA GLN A 532 -6.34 -25.49 8.99
C GLN A 532 -6.88 -25.30 7.58
N THR A 533 -7.76 -24.32 7.43
CA THR A 533 -8.10 -23.76 6.13
C THR A 533 -6.92 -22.92 5.65
N LEU A 534 -6.29 -23.33 4.56
CA LEU A 534 -5.28 -22.52 3.88
C LEU A 534 -5.98 -21.55 2.93
N SER A 535 -6.29 -20.34 3.40
CA SER A 535 -6.68 -19.24 2.51
C SER A 535 -5.45 -18.58 1.90
N LEU A 536 -5.65 -17.89 0.77
CA LEU A 536 -4.66 -17.00 0.18
C LEU A 536 -5.21 -15.58 0.13
N SER A 537 -4.36 -14.61 0.42
CA SER A 537 -4.69 -13.21 0.16
C SER A 537 -4.53 -12.87 -1.33
N ASP A 538 -4.94 -11.67 -1.71
CA ASP A 538 -4.69 -11.18 -3.07
C ASP A 538 -3.19 -11.07 -3.35
N PRO A 539 -2.75 -11.47 -4.56
CA PRO A 539 -1.35 -11.34 -4.95
C PRO A 539 -0.98 -9.87 -5.23
N ALA A 540 0.27 -9.51 -4.88
CA ALA A 540 0.89 -8.25 -5.29
C ALA A 540 2.16 -8.50 -6.09
N ILE A 541 2.46 -7.66 -7.08
CA ILE A 541 3.67 -7.75 -7.90
C ILE A 541 4.64 -6.63 -7.49
N GLY A 542 5.87 -7.00 -7.15
CA GLY A 542 6.97 -6.08 -6.85
C GLY A 542 7.67 -5.51 -8.09
N SER A 543 8.52 -4.51 -7.88
CA SER A 543 9.29 -3.87 -8.97
C SER A 543 10.37 -4.79 -9.55
N ASP A 544 10.77 -5.82 -8.82
CA ASP A 544 11.66 -6.89 -9.28
C ASP A 544 10.90 -8.04 -9.98
N GLY A 545 9.59 -7.91 -10.16
CA GLY A 545 8.71 -8.91 -10.77
C GLY A 545 8.37 -10.10 -9.87
N THR A 546 8.71 -10.05 -8.58
CA THR A 546 8.29 -11.05 -7.59
C THR A 546 6.80 -10.89 -7.28
N VAL A 547 6.06 -12.00 -7.22
CA VAL A 547 4.70 -12.05 -6.67
C VAL A 547 4.78 -12.32 -5.17
N TYR A 548 4.14 -11.46 -4.38
CA TYR A 548 3.97 -11.60 -2.94
C TYR A 548 2.54 -12.02 -2.63
N ILE A 549 2.37 -13.02 -1.78
CA ILE A 549 1.05 -13.53 -1.40
C ILE A 549 1.04 -14.00 0.05
N GLY A 550 0.01 -13.58 0.80
CA GLY A 550 -0.23 -14.02 2.17
C GLY A 550 -0.98 -15.35 2.22
N SER A 551 -0.83 -16.09 3.31
CA SER A 551 -1.56 -17.32 3.53
C SER A 551 -2.10 -17.49 4.95
N GLY A 552 -3.18 -18.28 5.05
CA GLY A 552 -3.79 -18.71 6.30
C GLY A 552 -2.88 -19.53 7.23
N ASP A 553 -1.72 -20.01 6.76
CA ASP A 553 -0.68 -20.61 7.62
C ASP A 553 0.21 -19.57 8.34
N GLY A 554 -0.03 -18.29 8.08
CA GLY A 554 0.69 -17.17 8.66
C GLY A 554 1.97 -16.77 7.95
N ASN A 555 2.25 -17.33 6.76
CA ASN A 555 3.36 -16.91 5.94
C ASN A 555 2.98 -15.84 4.91
N LEU A 556 3.91 -14.92 4.68
CA LEU A 556 4.02 -14.18 3.42
C LEU A 556 5.03 -14.89 2.52
N TYR A 557 4.62 -15.26 1.33
CA TYR A 557 5.45 -15.95 0.33
C TYR A 557 5.92 -14.97 -0.75
N ALA A 558 7.18 -15.10 -1.16
CA ALA A 558 7.76 -14.38 -2.29
C ALA A 558 8.13 -15.35 -3.42
N ILE A 559 7.35 -15.32 -4.51
CA ILE A 559 7.48 -16.20 -5.66
C ILE A 559 7.98 -15.39 -6.85
N GLY A 560 9.18 -15.67 -7.35
CA GLY A 560 9.83 -14.86 -8.40
C GLY A 560 10.63 -15.69 -9.38
N GLN A 561 11.48 -15.02 -10.16
CA GLN A 561 12.49 -15.68 -10.98
C GLN A 561 13.75 -15.99 -10.15
N ALA A 562 14.53 -16.97 -10.61
CA ALA A 562 15.75 -17.46 -9.95
C ALA A 562 16.90 -16.44 -9.93
#